data_AF-A0A943PX34-F1
#
_entry.id   AF-A0A943PX34-F1
#
_cell.length_a   1.000
_cell.length_b   1.000
_cell.length_c   1.000
_cell.angle_alpha   90.00
_cell.angle_beta   90.00
_cell.angle_gamma   90.00
#
_symmetry.space_group_name_H-M   'P 1'
#
loop_
_entity.id
_entity.type
_entity.pdbx_description
1 polymer ?
#
loop_
_entity_poly.entity_id
_entity_poly.type
_entity_poly.pdbx_seq_one_letter_code
_entity_poly.pdbx_strand_id
1 'polypeptide(L)'
;MYSKVIEFYLKKINSTASFSEVKLIDSYIDEMEEDLIIEAMNITIKNNKANTRYATRYIKAILDNWLNENITTLKQYRSKGGEQNARDEPTKRSFKKGYGTKI
;
A
#
# COMPACT_ATOMS: atom_id res chain seq x y z
N MET A 1 3.76 -13.42 -18.73
CA MET A 1 2.40 -13.36 -18.12
C MET A 1 2.52 -12.48 -16.90
N TYR A 2 1.61 -11.54 -16.69
CA TYR A 2 1.66 -10.68 -15.50
C TYR A 2 1.22 -11.48 -14.28
N SER A 3 1.73 -11.14 -13.10
CA SER A 3 1.24 -11.70 -11.84
C SER A 3 -0.22 -11.26 -11.62
N LYS A 4 -0.97 -12.04 -10.83
CA LYS A 4 -2.35 -11.71 -10.45
C LYS A 4 -2.43 -10.31 -9.82
N VAL A 5 -1.41 -9.91 -9.07
CA VAL A 5 -1.26 -8.57 -8.47
C VAL A 5 -1.21 -7.48 -9.54
N ILE A 6 -0.37 -7.63 -10.55
CA ILE A 6 -0.24 -6.63 -11.63
C ILE A 6 -1.48 -6.59 -12.50
N GLU A 7 -2.09 -7.74 -12.81
CA GLU A 7 -3.37 -7.77 -13.53
C GLU A 7 -4.47 -7.04 -12.75
N PHE A 8 -4.55 -7.24 -11.44
CA PHE A 8 -5.52 -6.55 -10.60
C PHE A 8 -5.24 -5.04 -10.57
N TYR A 9 -3.99 -4.64 -10.36
CA TYR A 9 -3.59 -3.23 -10.33
C TYR A 9 -3.93 -2.50 -11.63
N LEU A 10 -3.55 -3.06 -12.79
CA LEU A 10 -3.86 -2.45 -14.09
C LEU A 10 -5.37 -2.39 -14.34
N LYS A 11 -6.12 -3.42 -13.96
CA LYS A 11 -7.57 -3.49 -14.21
C LYS A 11 -8.41 -2.62 -13.28
N LYS A 12 -7.98 -2.45 -12.01
CA LYS A 12 -8.81 -1.86 -10.96
C LYS A 12 -8.29 -0.54 -10.41
N ILE A 13 -7.00 -0.25 -10.58
CA ILE A 13 -6.36 0.93 -10.00
C ILE A 13 -5.92 1.92 -11.06
N ASN A 14 -5.13 1.47 -12.04
CA ASN A 14 -4.57 2.33 -13.07
C ASN A 14 -4.21 1.55 -14.35
N SER A 15 -5.07 1.58 -15.37
CA SER A 15 -4.87 0.87 -16.63
C SER A 15 -3.79 1.45 -17.53
N THR A 16 -3.40 2.70 -17.29
CA THR A 16 -2.35 3.41 -18.03
C THR A 16 -1.10 3.62 -17.18
N ALA A 17 -0.93 2.81 -16.13
CA ALA A 17 0.22 2.88 -15.26
C ALA A 17 1.53 2.78 -16.05
N SER A 18 2.48 3.62 -15.67
CA SER A 18 3.82 3.59 -16.25
C SER A 18 4.54 2.29 -15.86
N PHE A 19 5.52 1.89 -16.65
CA PHE A 19 6.37 0.73 -16.35
C PHE A 19 7.03 0.81 -14.97
N SER A 20 7.43 2.02 -14.54
CA SER A 20 7.98 2.25 -13.20
C SER A 20 6.97 1.99 -12.08
N GLU A 21 5.69 2.32 -12.28
CA GLU A 21 4.65 2.06 -11.29
C GLU A 21 4.34 0.58 -11.21
N VAL A 22 4.26 -0.11 -12.35
CA VAL A 22 4.08 -1.56 -12.41
C VAL A 22 5.23 -2.26 -11.68
N LYS A 23 6.48 -1.92 -11.99
CA LYS A 23 7.65 -2.49 -11.32
C LYS A 23 7.67 -2.24 -9.81
N LEU A 24 7.25 -1.07 -9.37
CA LEU A 24 7.17 -0.75 -7.95
C LEU A 24 6.16 -1.65 -7.22
N ILE A 25 5.00 -1.92 -7.83
CA ILE A 25 4.02 -2.83 -7.24
C ILE A 25 4.52 -4.28 -7.29
N ASP A 26 5.14 -4.67 -8.40
CA ASP A 26 5.66 -6.02 -8.62
C ASP A 26 6.76 -6.38 -7.60
N SER A 27 7.61 -5.42 -7.23
CA SER A 27 8.69 -5.66 -6.25
C SER A 27 8.20 -6.05 -4.86
N TYR A 28 6.95 -5.74 -4.48
CA TYR A 28 6.41 -6.18 -3.19
C TYR A 28 6.10 -7.67 -3.16
N ILE A 29 5.97 -8.34 -4.32
CA ILE A 29 5.70 -9.78 -4.40
C ILE A 29 6.87 -10.60 -3.84
N ASP A 30 8.09 -10.06 -3.92
CA ASP A 30 9.29 -10.70 -3.37
C ASP A 30 9.28 -10.73 -1.82
N GLU A 31 8.54 -9.82 -1.18
CA GLU A 31 8.53 -9.64 0.28
C GLU A 31 7.18 -9.98 0.94
N MET A 32 6.08 -9.93 0.18
CA MET A 32 4.71 -10.02 0.70
C MET A 32 3.85 -10.97 -0.14
N GLU A 33 2.93 -11.66 0.53
CA GLU A 33 1.93 -12.51 -0.10
C GLU A 33 1.02 -11.67 -1.03
N GLU A 34 0.76 -12.17 -2.23
CA GLU A 34 -0.05 -11.49 -3.24
C GLU A 34 -1.42 -11.03 -2.71
N ASP A 35 -2.09 -11.87 -1.91
CA ASP A 35 -3.41 -11.56 -1.36
C ASP A 35 -3.37 -10.40 -0.34
N LEU A 36 -2.25 -10.21 0.37
CA LEU A 36 -2.05 -9.03 1.22
C LEU A 36 -1.87 -7.77 0.36
N ILE A 37 -1.09 -7.85 -0.72
CA ILE A 37 -0.88 -6.73 -1.64
C ILE A 37 -2.21 -6.30 -2.29
N ILE A 38 -3.03 -7.27 -2.70
CA ILE A 38 -4.37 -7.02 -3.24
C ILE A 38 -5.27 -6.36 -2.18
N GLU A 39 -5.14 -6.70 -0.89
CA GLU A 39 -5.93 -6.03 0.16
C GLU A 39 -5.54 -4.55 0.32
N ALA A 40 -4.27 -4.18 0.17
CA ALA A 40 -3.87 -2.76 0.14
C ALA A 40 -4.55 -2.00 -1.02
N MET A 41 -4.67 -2.65 -2.18
CA MET A 41 -5.41 -2.09 -3.33
C MET A 41 -6.91 -1.98 -3.04
N ASN A 42 -7.51 -2.98 -2.39
CA ASN A 42 -8.91 -2.93 -1.96
C ASN A 42 -9.16 -1.78 -0.98
N ILE A 43 -8.27 -1.53 -0.02
CA ILE A 43 -8.35 -0.38 0.89
C ILE A 43 -8.31 0.93 0.10
N THR A 44 -7.44 1.02 -0.91
CA THR A 44 -7.34 2.18 -1.81
C THR A 44 -8.64 2.43 -2.59
N ILE A 45 -9.29 1.36 -3.07
CA ILE A 45 -10.60 1.43 -3.74
C ILE A 45 -11.68 1.88 -2.76
N LYS A 46 -11.78 1.24 -1.59
CA LYS A 46 -12.77 1.57 -0.54
C LYS A 46 -12.68 3.03 -0.10
N ASN A 47 -11.48 3.61 -0.06
CA ASN A 47 -11.25 5.01 0.31
C ASN A 47 -11.41 6.00 -0.84
N ASN A 48 -11.97 5.59 -1.99
CA ASN A 48 -12.13 6.40 -3.20
C ASN A 48 -10.81 7.05 -3.67
N LYS A 49 -9.67 6.38 -3.43
CA LYS A 49 -8.34 6.82 -3.89
C LYS A 49 -7.89 6.11 -5.17
N ALA A 50 -8.63 5.11 -5.64
CA ALA A 50 -8.42 4.47 -6.94
C ALA A 50 -8.62 5.48 -8.09
N ASN A 51 -7.88 5.31 -9.20
CA ASN A 51 -7.88 6.22 -10.38
C ASN A 51 -7.39 7.65 -10.10
N THR A 52 -6.79 7.91 -8.93
CA THR A 52 -6.12 9.18 -8.69
C THR A 52 -4.66 9.10 -9.14
N ARG A 53 -4.06 10.24 -9.51
CA ARG A 53 -2.60 10.36 -9.77
C ARG A 53 -1.74 9.85 -8.60
N TYR A 54 -2.32 9.68 -7.41
CA TYR A 54 -1.64 9.31 -6.18
C TYR A 54 -1.95 7.89 -5.70
N ALA A 55 -2.71 7.09 -6.46
CA ALA A 55 -3.11 5.75 -6.06
C ALA A 55 -1.90 4.85 -5.76
N THR A 56 -0.88 4.86 -6.63
CA THR A 56 0.37 4.10 -6.44
C THR A 56 1.11 4.51 -5.17
N ARG A 57 1.18 5.82 -4.87
CA ARG A 57 1.82 6.33 -3.65
C ARG A 57 1.06 5.93 -2.39
N TYR A 58 -0.26 5.89 -2.46
CA TYR A 58 -1.12 5.50 -1.35
C TYR A 58 -0.98 4.01 -1.06
N ILE A 59 -1.02 3.17 -2.10
CA ILE A 59 -0.76 1.72 -1.98
C ILE A 59 0.63 1.49 -1.39
N LYS A 60 1.66 2.16 -1.93
CA LYS A 60 3.03 2.09 -1.42
C LYS A 60 3.10 2.39 0.08
N ALA A 61 2.45 3.46 0.53
CA ALA A 61 2.45 3.85 1.94
C ALA A 61 1.80 2.79 2.85
N ILE A 62 0.72 2.14 2.39
CA ILE A 62 0.09 1.03 3.12
C ILE A 62 1.06 -0.15 3.23
N LEU A 63 1.65 -0.56 2.10
CA LEU A 63 2.56 -1.71 2.04
C LEU A 63 3.83 -1.47 2.85
N ASP A 64 4.45 -0.30 2.74
CA ASP A 64 5.62 0.09 3.54
C ASP A 64 5.29 0.03 5.05
N ASN A 65 4.11 0.49 5.46
CA ASN A 65 3.71 0.44 6.86
C ASN A 65 3.59 -1.02 7.36
N TRP A 66 3.01 -1.89 6.55
CA TRP A 66 2.89 -3.31 6.88
C TRP A 66 4.24 -4.03 6.93
N LEU A 67 5.14 -3.76 5.98
CA LEU A 67 6.51 -4.29 6.02
C LEU A 67 7.26 -3.84 7.28
N ASN A 68 7.18 -2.56 7.63
CA ASN A 68 7.79 -2.03 8.87
C ASN A 68 7.24 -2.69 10.14
N GLU A 69 5.99 -3.18 10.09
CA GLU A 69 5.35 -3.92 11.18
C GLU A 69 5.57 -5.45 11.08
N ASN A 70 6.42 -5.92 10.16
CA ASN A 70 6.65 -7.34 9.85
C ASN A 70 5.34 -8.10 9.51
N ILE A 71 4.45 -7.44 8.76
CA ILE A 71 3.21 -8.03 8.23
C ILE A 71 3.44 -8.32 6.75
N THR A 72 3.63 -9.60 6.42
CA THR A 72 3.89 -10.08 5.05
C THR A 72 2.79 -10.99 4.52
N THR A 73 1.84 -11.40 5.36
CA THR A 73 0.71 -12.27 4.97
C THR A 73 -0.64 -11.67 5.34
N LEU A 74 -1.69 -12.06 4.61
CA LEU A 74 -3.05 -11.59 4.90
C LEU A 74 -3.53 -12.08 6.27
N LYS A 75 -3.07 -13.27 6.69
CA LYS A 75 -3.36 -13.83 8.02
C LYS A 75 -2.78 -12.95 9.14
N GLN A 76 -1.51 -12.54 9.05
CA GLN A 76 -0.88 -11.67 10.04
C GLN A 76 -1.61 -10.32 10.16
N TYR A 77 -1.99 -9.74 9.02
CA TYR A 77 -2.75 -8.48 8.98
C TYR A 77 -4.09 -8.60 9.73
N ARG A 78 -4.85 -9.67 9.48
CA ARG A 78 -6.12 -9.93 10.16
C ARG A 78 -5.95 -10.17 11.66
N SER A 79 -4.92 -10.92 12.07
CA SER A 79 -4.64 -11.20 13.48
C SER A 79 -4.28 -9.95 14.29
N LYS A 80 -3.74 -8.90 13.66
CA LYS A 80 -3.43 -7.61 14.29
C LYS A 80 -4.59 -6.61 14.30
N GLY A 81 -5.81 -7.04 13.92
CA GLY A 81 -6.98 -6.15 13.89
C GLY A 81 -7.04 -5.25 12.67
N GLY A 82 -6.44 -5.66 11.54
CA GLY A 82 -6.35 -4.85 10.31
C GLY A 82 -7.66 -4.21 9.82
N GLU A 83 -8.83 -4.81 10.07
CA GLU A 83 -10.13 -4.21 9.73
C GLU A 83 -10.53 -3.01 10.61
N GLN A 84 -10.02 -2.92 11.85
CA GLN A 84 -10.33 -1.83 12.78
C GLN A 84 -9.50 -0.58 12.49
N ASN A 85 -8.22 -0.73 12.12
CA ASN A 85 -7.32 0.40 11.83
C ASN A 85 -7.66 1.19 10.54
N ALA A 86 -8.47 0.63 9.63
CA ALA A 86 -8.94 1.35 8.45
C ALA A 86 -10.02 2.41 8.76
N ARG A 87 -10.60 2.36 9.97
CA ARG A 87 -11.59 3.34 10.46
C ARG A 87 -10.97 4.49 11.25
N ASP A 88 -9.72 4.34 11.67
CA ASP A 88 -8.98 5.42 12.32
C ASP A 88 -8.31 6.28 11.24
N GLU A 89 -8.96 7.41 10.99
CA GLU A 89 -8.52 8.54 10.18
C GLU A 89 -7.00 8.77 10.25
N PRO A 90 -6.31 9.09 9.14
CA PRO A 90 -4.88 9.42 9.14
C PRO A 90 -4.67 10.82 9.69
N THR A 91 -5.00 11.04 10.95
CA THR A 91 -4.84 12.32 11.63
C THR A 91 -3.87 12.08 12.78
N LYS A 92 -2.63 12.58 12.62
CA LYS A 92 -1.55 12.69 13.63
C LYS A 92 -0.49 11.58 13.69
N ARG A 93 0.06 11.12 12.56
CA ARG A 93 1.50 10.73 12.56
C ARG A 93 2.33 11.97 12.26
N SER A 94 2.68 12.66 13.34
CA SER A 94 3.56 13.82 13.35
C SER A 94 4.83 13.53 12.55
N PHE A 95 5.01 14.24 11.44
CA PHE A 95 6.33 14.42 10.86
C PHE A 95 7.16 15.15 11.91
N LYS A 96 7.89 14.42 12.76
CA LYS A 96 8.99 14.98 13.55
C LYS A 96 10.10 15.37 12.57
N LYS A 97 9.95 16.51 11.91
CA LYS A 97 11.01 17.18 11.18
C LYS A 97 11.87 17.91 12.21
N GLY A 98 12.70 17.16 12.92
CA GLY A 98 13.75 17.72 13.75
C GLY A 98 14.85 18.28 12.86
N TYR A 99 14.69 19.51 12.38
CA TYR A 99 15.86 20.30 12.03
C TYR A 99 16.47 20.77 13.35
N GLY A 100 17.48 20.01 13.80
CA GLY A 100 18.35 20.47 14.86
C GLY A 100 19.08 21.73 14.39
N THR A 101 18.76 22.85 15.01
CA THR A 101 19.67 23.99 15.13
C THR A 101 21.00 23.49 15.67
N LYS A 102 22.08 23.68 14.91
CA LYS A 102 23.44 23.70 15.45
C LYS A 102 24.15 24.96 14.98
N ILE A 103 24.26 25.86 15.96
CA ILE A 103 25.34 26.82 16.29
C ILE A 103 25.92 27.64 15.14
#